data_AF-A0AA36EVV2-F1
#
_entry.id   AF-A0AA36EVV2-F1
#
_cell.length_a   1.000
_cell.length_b   1.000
_cell.length_c   1.000
_cell.angle_alpha   90.00
_cell.angle_beta   90.00
_cell.angle_gamma   90.00
#
_symmetry.space_group_name_H-M   'P 1'
#
loop_
_entity.id
_entity.type
_entity.pdbx_description
1 polymer ?
#
loop_
_entity_poly.entity_id
_entity_poly.type
_entity_poly.pdbx_seq_one_letter_code
_entity_poly.pdbx_strand_id
1 'polypeptide(L)' 'MFSRLLIIFLMTMLIASCVRNLPAKPEVTDTACDWVNIIYLTEHDIAVLDKQTKRDILAHNKSVLANCKKEFSHERREPK' A
#
# COMPACT_ATOMS: atom_id res chain seq x y z
N MET A 1 -32.95 -37.27 29.33
CA MET A 1 -31.48 -37.15 29.43
C MET A 1 -30.82 -36.94 28.06
N PHE A 2 -31.18 -37.72 27.04
CA PHE A 2 -30.61 -37.62 25.68
C PHE A 2 -30.85 -36.30 24.94
N SER A 3 -32.03 -35.69 25.07
CA SER A 3 -32.35 -34.41 24.39
C SER A 3 -31.43 -33.25 24.82
N ARG A 4 -31.07 -33.18 26.11
CA ARG A 4 -30.12 -32.17 26.60
C ARG A 4 -28.71 -32.40 26.05
N LEU A 5 -28.30 -33.66 25.92
CA LEU A 5 -27.01 -34.05 25.34
C LEU A 5 -26.94 -33.67 23.86
N LEU A 6 -28.05 -33.86 23.13
CA LEU A 6 -28.17 -33.57 21.70
C LEU A 6 -28.12 -32.06 21.43
N ILE A 7 -28.76 -31.25 22.27
CA ILE A 7 -28.68 -29.79 22.20
C ILE A 7 -27.25 -29.30 22.47
N ILE A 8 -26.57 -29.85 23.47
CA ILE A 8 -25.17 -29.49 23.78
C ILE A 8 -24.26 -29.84 22.59
N PHE A 9 -24.45 -31.01 21.96
CA PHE A 9 -23.65 -31.45 20.82
C PHE A 9 -23.90 -30.60 19.56
N LEU A 10 -25.14 -30.15 19.35
CA LEU A 10 -25.49 -29.24 18.27
C LEU A 10 -24.82 -27.88 18.48
N MET A 11 -24.83 -27.36 19.71
CA MET A 11 -24.23 -26.07 20.05
C MET A 11 -22.70 -26.07 19.88
N THR A 12 -22.00 -27.15 20.24
CA THR A 12 -20.54 -27.22 20.08
C THR A 12 -20.10 -27.28 18.60
N MET A 13 -20.88 -27.96 17.74
CA MET A 13 -20.59 -28.05 16.30
C MET A 13 -20.83 -26.72 15.57
N LEU A 14 -21.85 -25.95 15.97
CA LEU A 14 -22.08 -24.62 15.41
C LEU A 14 -20.95 -23.63 15.77
N ILE A 15 -20.45 -23.67 17.00
CA ILE A 15 -19.39 -22.75 17.46
C ILE A 15 -18.05 -23.07 16.78
N ALA A 16 -17.72 -24.36 16.59
CA ALA A 16 -16.48 -24.77 15.92
C ALA A 16 -16.41 -24.38 14.43
N SER A 17 -17.55 -24.11 13.79
CA SER A 17 -17.60 -23.73 12.37
C SER A 17 -17.14 -22.29 12.13
N CYS A 18 -17.20 -21.43 13.14
CA CYS A 18 -16.87 -20.01 13.02
C CYS A 18 -15.38 -19.68 13.29
N VAL A 19 -14.60 -20.64 13.81
CA VAL A 19 -13.18 -20.45 14.24
C VAL A 19 -12.20 -21.03 13.21
N ARG A 20 -12.54 -21.03 11.92
CA ARG A 20 -11.65 -21.52 10.86
C ARG A 20 -11.20 -20.46 9.85
N ASN A 21 -11.69 -19.24 10.01
CA ASN A 21 -11.17 -18.10 9.26
C ASN A 21 -10.23 -17.36 10.21
N LEU A 22 -9.02 -17.91 10.34
CA LEU A 22 -7.88 -17.23 10.95
C LEU A 22 -7.88 -15.76 10.52
N PRO A 23 -7.57 -14.82 11.44
CA PRO A 23 -7.48 -13.42 11.07
C PRO A 23 -6.44 -13.32 9.97
N ALA A 24 -6.88 -12.85 8.79
CA ALA A 24 -5.99 -12.55 7.68
C ALA A 24 -4.79 -11.82 8.28
N LYS A 25 -3.60 -12.43 8.20
CA LYS A 25 -2.38 -11.75 8.61
C LYS A 25 -2.41 -10.41 7.87
N PRO A 26 -2.42 -9.26 8.55
CA PRO A 26 -2.29 -8.00 7.87
C PRO A 26 -0.93 -8.05 7.19
N GLU A 27 -0.95 -8.28 5.88
CA GLU A 27 0.23 -8.14 5.05
C GLU A 27 0.51 -6.64 5.05
N VAL A 28 1.51 -6.24 5.84
CA VAL A 28 2.03 -4.88 5.82
C VAL A 28 2.79 -4.74 4.50
N THR A 29 2.03 -4.52 3.43
CA THR A 29 2.60 -4.15 2.14
C THR A 29 2.94 -2.67 2.23
N ASP A 30 4.21 -2.33 2.12
CA ASP A 30 4.65 -0.95 1.99
C ASP A 30 4.14 -0.38 0.66
N THR A 31 2.92 0.16 0.68
CA THR A 31 2.32 0.91 -0.43
C THR A 31 2.99 2.27 -0.64
N ALA A 32 4.11 2.53 0.07
CA ALA A 32 5.05 3.65 -0.10
C ALA A 32 5.06 4.21 -1.52
N CYS A 33 5.35 3.34 -2.48
CA CYS A 33 5.56 3.70 -3.87
C CYS A 33 4.28 3.98 -4.67
N ASP A 34 3.12 3.56 -4.18
CA ASP A 34 1.84 3.80 -4.84
C ASP A 34 1.24 5.17 -4.51
N TRP A 35 1.64 5.79 -3.38
CA TRP A 35 1.25 7.15 -3.02
C TRP A 35 2.29 8.22 -3.36
N VAL A 36 3.45 7.85 -3.91
CA VAL A 36 4.42 8.84 -4.40
C VAL A 36 3.94 9.47 -5.70
N ASN A 37 3.88 10.80 -5.74
CA ASN A 37 3.55 11.58 -6.93
C ASN A 37 4.81 12.10 -7.63
N ILE A 38 4.80 12.08 -8.96
CA ILE A 38 5.87 12.68 -9.78
C ILE A 38 5.78 14.20 -9.66
N ILE A 39 6.92 14.84 -9.43
CA ILE A 39 7.02 16.29 -9.35
C ILE A 39 7.29 16.83 -10.76
N TYR A 40 6.35 17.60 -11.31
CA TYR A 40 6.47 18.24 -12.63
C TYR A 40 6.94 19.68 -12.48
N LEU A 41 8.03 20.02 -13.18
CA LEU A 41 8.60 21.37 -13.20
C LEU A 41 8.87 21.77 -14.64
N THR A 42 8.69 23.06 -14.93
CA THR A 42 9.18 23.68 -16.16
C THR A 42 10.57 24.27 -15.95
N GLU A 43 11.24 24.65 -17.04
CA GLU A 43 12.53 25.35 -16.95
C GLU A 43 12.43 26.67 -16.16
N HIS A 44 11.30 27.38 -16.28
CA HIS A 44 11.05 28.59 -15.52
C HIS A 44 10.96 28.31 -14.02
N ASP A 45 10.21 27.27 -13.62
CA ASP A 45 10.10 26.86 -12.22
C ASP A 45 11.47 26.51 -11.63
N ILE A 46 12.30 25.78 -12.39
CA ILE A 46 13.67 25.45 -11.97
C ILE A 46 14.51 26.72 -11.84
N ALA A 47 14.36 27.72 -12.70
CA ALA A 47 15.12 28.96 -12.60
C ALA A 47 14.77 29.75 -11.33
N VAL A 48 13.49 29.82 -10.96
CA VAL A 48 13.00 30.61 -9.82
C VAL A 48 13.07 29.88 -8.48
N LEU A 49 13.19 28.54 -8.48
CA LEU A 49 13.29 27.75 -7.26
C LEU A 49 14.58 27.99 -6.48
N ASP A 50 14.46 28.02 -5.16
CA ASP A 50 15.59 28.15 -4.27
C ASP A 50 16.47 26.88 -4.27
N LYS A 51 17.70 27.05 -3.80
CA LYS A 51 18.71 25.98 -3.80
C LYS A 51 18.33 24.81 -2.89
N GLN A 52 17.55 25.04 -1.84
CA GLN A 52 17.14 24.01 -0.90
C GLN A 52 16.03 23.14 -1.48
N THR A 53 14.99 23.72 -2.04
CA THR A 53 13.92 22.96 -2.69
C THR A 53 14.44 22.13 -3.87
N LYS A 54 15.42 22.66 -4.63
CA LYS A 54 16.11 21.87 -5.66
C LYS A 54 16.80 20.62 -5.10
N ARG A 55 17.45 20.75 -3.93
CA ARG A 55 18.10 19.61 -3.25
C ARG A 55 17.08 18.62 -2.71
N ASP A 56 15.96 19.10 -2.19
CA ASP A 56 14.92 18.25 -1.64
C ASP A 56 14.20 17.47 -2.76
N ILE A 57 13.92 18.10 -3.90
CA ILE A 57 13.39 17.45 -5.12
C ILE A 57 14.39 16.39 -5.62
N LEU A 58 15.69 16.71 -5.62
CA LEU A 58 16.71 15.76 -6.03
C LEU A 58 16.80 14.56 -5.08
N ALA A 59 16.70 14.79 -3.77
CA ALA A 59 16.69 13.74 -2.76
C ALA A 59 15.45 12.86 -2.90
N HIS A 60 14.28 13.47 -3.13
CA HIS A 60 13.03 12.77 -3.42
C HIS A 60 13.16 11.89 -4.68
N ASN A 61 13.66 12.42 -5.80
CA ASN A 61 13.83 11.63 -7.02
C ASN A 61 14.76 10.41 -6.79
N LYS A 62 15.88 10.63 -6.08
CA LYS A 62 16.80 9.54 -5.72
C LYS A 62 16.15 8.49 -4.81
N SER A 63 15.37 8.91 -3.81
CA SER A 63 14.72 7.96 -2.91
C SER A 63 13.66 7.15 -3.63
N VAL A 64 12.89 7.75 -4.54
CA VAL A 64 11.92 7.05 -5.38
C VAL A 64 12.64 6.07 -6.31
N LEU A 65 13.71 6.48 -6.98
CA LEU A 65 14.45 5.60 -7.87
C LEU A 65 15.06 4.38 -7.15
N ALA A 66 15.54 4.58 -5.91
CA ALA A 66 16.16 3.52 -5.12
C ALA A 66 15.14 2.54 -4.54
N ASN A 67 14.01 3.04 -4.02
CA ASN A 67 13.04 2.23 -3.28
C ASN A 67 11.88 1.73 -4.14
N CYS A 68 11.51 2.49 -5.18
CA CYS A 68 10.30 2.28 -5.96
C CYS A 68 10.58 1.84 -7.39
N LYS A 69 11.50 0.88 -7.59
CA LYS A 69 11.78 0.27 -8.91
C LYS A 69 10.52 -0.35 -9.53
N LYS A 70 9.63 0.47 -10.10
CA LYS A 70 8.66 0.08 -11.12
C LYS A 70 9.45 0.12 -12.43
N GLU A 71 9.41 -0.97 -13.19
CA GLU A 71 9.88 -0.91 -14.56
C GLU A 71 9.18 0.26 -15.25
N PHE A 72 9.94 1.30 -15.58
CA PHE A 72 9.47 2.42 -16.39
C PHE A 72 9.28 1.98 -17.85
N SER A 73 8.56 0.88 -18.10
CA SER A 73 8.40 0.32 -19.45
C SER A 73 7.08 0.70 -20.11
N HIS A 74 6.06 1.17 -19.40
CA HIS A 74 4.90 1.75 -20.07
C HIS A 74 4.06 2.58 -19.10
N GLU A 75 4.11 3.90 -19.24
CA GLU A 75 2.99 4.84 -19.09
C GLU A 75 3.55 6.22 -18.70
N ARG A 76 4.29 6.84 -19.64
CA ARG A 76 4.25 8.30 -19.78
C ARG A 76 2.81 8.65 -20.19
N ARG A 77 1.90 8.72 -19.22
CA ARG A 77 0.59 9.34 -19.45
C ARG A 77 0.86 10.80 -19.76
N GLU A 78 0.57 11.19 -20.99
CA GLU A 78 0.67 12.56 -21.46
C GLU A 78 -0.04 13.53 -20.48
N PRO A 79 0.52 14.73 -20.26
CA PRO A 79 -0.22 15.79 -19.61
C PRO A 79 -1.39 16.21 -20.53
N LYS A 80 -2.62 16.13 -20.00
CA LYS A 80 -3.81 16.73 -20.62
C LYS A 80 -3.80 18.24 -20.46
#